data_AF-A0A959FMT4-F1
#
_entry.id   AF-A0A959FMT4-F1
#
_cell.length_a   1.000
_cell.length_b   1.000
_cell.length_c   1.000
_cell.angle_alpha   90.00
_cell.angle_beta   90.00
_cell.angle_gamma   90.00
#
_symmetry.space_group_name_H-M   'P 1'
#
loop_
_entity.id
_entity.type
_entity.pdbx_description
1 polymer ?
#
loop_
_entity_poly.entity_id
_entity_poly.type
_entity_poly.pdbx_seq_one_letter_code
_entity_poly.pdbx_strand_id
1 'polypeptide(L)'
;VIKSPAKGGAPEELSMLINPGIPISEEATQVHAITPKDVANKPTFQQVAREIYDFIGNADLAGYNSNRYDVPLLMEEFDRAGIEFDISRRRLIDVQRIFYKMEPRTLKAALKFYCDKDLENAHDALADVRATIDVFLGQLQRYEGVDFEDGDGNIIPAPIQPDIKQLHDFTNDLRFADATQKLRYDLDGEIVFNFGKYNGQSVAKVIRQDKQYYHWILNKEFSSQVKQIVRGLMQE
;
A
#
# COMPACT_ATOMS: atom_id res chain seq x y z
N VAL A 1 -3.43 -14.45 -18.37
CA VAL A 1 -3.98 -13.36 -19.23
C VAL A 1 -5.34 -13.81 -19.73
N ILE A 2 -6.33 -12.92 -19.72
CA ILE A 2 -7.66 -13.18 -20.30
C ILE A 2 -7.84 -12.27 -21.51
N LYS A 3 -8.34 -12.81 -22.63
CA LYS A 3 -8.57 -12.07 -23.86
C LYS A 3 -10.05 -12.07 -24.21
N SER A 4 -10.61 -10.87 -24.30
CA SER A 4 -12.02 -10.67 -24.66
C SER A 4 -12.16 -10.23 -26.12
N PRO A 5 -12.95 -10.92 -26.95
CA PRO A 5 -13.18 -10.53 -28.34
C PRO A 5 -13.94 -9.21 -28.48
N ALA A 6 -13.50 -8.34 -29.39
CA ALA A 6 -14.11 -7.01 -29.59
C ALA A 6 -15.57 -7.04 -30.09
N LYS A 7 -16.00 -8.12 -30.76
CA LYS A 7 -17.36 -8.26 -31.32
C LYS A 7 -18.30 -9.09 -30.46
N GLY A 8 -17.95 -9.30 -29.18
CA GLY A 8 -18.64 -10.24 -28.32
C GLY A 8 -18.22 -11.68 -28.61
N GLY A 9 -18.31 -12.54 -27.59
CA GLY A 9 -17.81 -13.91 -27.61
C GLY A 9 -17.35 -14.33 -26.21
N ALA A 10 -17.13 -15.62 -26.01
CA ALA A 10 -16.54 -16.10 -24.77
C ALA A 10 -15.09 -15.61 -24.66
N PRO A 11 -14.64 -15.14 -23.48
CA PRO A 11 -13.24 -14.82 -23.27
C PRO A 11 -12.40 -16.08 -23.36
N GLU A 12 -11.18 -15.92 -23.85
CA GLU A 12 -10.16 -16.95 -23.86
C GLU A 12 -9.19 -16.70 -22.70
N GLU A 13 -8.71 -17.77 -22.05
CA GLU A 13 -7.82 -17.66 -20.91
C GLU A 13 -6.51 -18.41 -21.18
N LEU A 14 -5.39 -17.75 -20.85
CA LEU A 14 -4.05 -18.33 -20.86
C LEU A 14 -3.45 -18.21 -19.46
N SER A 15 -3.10 -19.34 -18.85
CA SER A 15 -2.49 -19.41 -17.53
C SER A 15 -1.34 -20.41 -17.53
N MET A 16 -0.19 -20.00 -17.01
CA MET A 16 1.01 -20.83 -16.94
C MET A 16 1.92 -20.39 -15.81
N LEU A 17 2.61 -21.36 -15.21
CA LEU A 17 3.79 -21.10 -14.40
C LEU A 17 5.01 -21.08 -15.32
N ILE A 18 5.91 -20.12 -15.11
CA ILE A 18 7.12 -19.93 -15.91
C ILE A 18 8.33 -20.09 -14.99
N ASN A 19 9.34 -20.84 -15.45
CA ASN A 19 10.65 -20.90 -14.80
C ASN A 19 11.43 -19.62 -15.14
N PRO A 20 11.77 -18.77 -14.16
CA PRO A 20 12.47 -17.51 -14.42
C PRO A 20 13.96 -17.71 -14.77
N GLY A 21 14.50 -18.93 -14.63
CA GLY A 21 15.92 -19.21 -14.88
C GLY A 21 16.89 -18.60 -13.86
N ILE A 22 16.37 -17.89 -12.87
CA ILE A 22 17.10 -17.26 -11.76
C ILE A 22 16.48 -17.64 -10.41
N PRO A 23 17.21 -17.51 -9.29
CA PRO A 23 16.66 -17.72 -7.97
C PRO A 23 15.47 -16.80 -7.68
N ILE A 24 14.41 -17.35 -7.08
CA ILE A 24 13.26 -16.59 -6.56
C ILE A 24 13.60 -16.13 -5.13
N SER A 25 13.35 -14.87 -4.80
CA SER A 25 13.60 -14.36 -3.44
C SER A 25 12.63 -14.94 -2.42
N GLU A 26 13.05 -15.02 -1.16
CA GLU A 26 12.21 -15.55 -0.07
C GLU A 26 10.95 -14.70 0.13
N GLU A 27 11.05 -13.38 0.00
CA GLU A 27 9.91 -12.46 0.14
C GLU A 27 8.87 -12.70 -0.96
N ALA A 28 9.30 -12.90 -2.22
CA ALA A 28 8.40 -13.20 -3.32
C ALA A 28 7.71 -14.56 -3.11
N THR A 29 8.43 -15.57 -2.61
CA THR A 29 7.83 -16.86 -2.24
C THR A 29 6.84 -16.72 -1.08
N GLN A 30 7.12 -15.89 -0.07
CA GLN A 30 6.19 -15.66 1.06
C GLN A 30 4.89 -14.99 0.60
N VAL A 31 4.97 -14.02 -0.33
CA VAL A 31 3.80 -13.31 -0.84
C VAL A 31 2.98 -14.16 -1.81
N HIS A 32 3.63 -14.87 -2.72
CA HIS A 32 2.95 -15.57 -3.82
C HIS A 32 2.75 -17.07 -3.59
N ALA A 33 3.37 -17.64 -2.56
CA ALA A 33 3.40 -19.07 -2.28
C ALA A 33 3.96 -19.95 -3.42
N ILE A 34 4.67 -19.35 -4.39
CA ILE A 34 5.34 -20.06 -5.48
C ILE A 34 6.79 -20.33 -5.06
N THR A 35 7.16 -21.60 -4.99
CA THR A 35 8.51 -22.04 -4.63
C THR A 35 9.35 -22.33 -5.88
N PRO A 36 10.70 -22.34 -5.77
CA PRO A 36 11.56 -22.80 -6.86
C PRO A 36 11.23 -24.20 -7.36
N LYS A 37 10.72 -25.09 -6.49
CA LYS A 37 10.33 -26.46 -6.86
C LYS A 37 9.11 -26.48 -7.78
N ASP A 38 8.15 -25.56 -7.60
CA ASP A 38 6.92 -25.50 -8.39
C ASP A 38 7.18 -25.14 -9.85
N VAL A 39 8.23 -24.35 -10.08
CA VAL A 39 8.63 -23.85 -11.40
C VAL A 39 9.82 -24.59 -12.03
N ALA A 40 10.52 -25.47 -11.30
CA ALA A 40 11.75 -26.11 -11.77
C ALA A 40 11.60 -26.82 -13.13
N ASN A 41 10.47 -27.51 -13.36
CA ASN A 41 10.16 -28.23 -14.60
C ASN A 41 9.18 -27.47 -15.52
N LYS A 42 8.95 -26.19 -15.26
CA LYS A 42 8.08 -25.33 -16.08
C LYS A 42 8.90 -24.69 -17.22
N PRO A 43 8.26 -24.31 -18.34
CA PRO A 43 8.98 -23.66 -19.42
C PRO A 43 9.53 -22.31 -18.97
N THR A 44 10.65 -21.91 -19.54
CA THR A 44 11.18 -20.53 -19.44
C THR A 44 10.35 -19.58 -20.30
N PHE A 45 10.38 -18.28 -20.02
CA PHE A 45 9.65 -17.29 -20.82
C PHE A 45 10.02 -17.40 -22.30
N GLN A 46 11.32 -17.54 -22.62
CA GLN A 46 11.80 -17.69 -23.98
C GLN A 46 11.13 -18.85 -24.76
N GLN A 47 10.81 -19.95 -24.07
CA GLN A 47 10.16 -21.13 -24.70
C GLN A 47 8.69 -20.90 -25.04
N VAL A 48 8.00 -20.04 -24.27
CA VAL A 48 6.56 -19.76 -24.45
C VAL A 48 6.28 -18.35 -24.99
N ALA A 49 7.31 -17.55 -25.22
CA ALA A 49 7.17 -16.15 -25.63
C ALA A 49 6.31 -16.03 -26.90
N ARG A 50 6.51 -16.90 -27.89
CA ARG A 50 5.70 -16.86 -29.12
C ARG A 50 4.22 -17.16 -28.87
N GLU A 51 3.92 -18.14 -28.03
CA GLU A 51 2.55 -18.50 -27.63
C GLU A 51 1.86 -17.32 -26.94
N ILE A 52 2.53 -16.68 -25.97
CA ILE A 52 1.99 -15.52 -25.24
C ILE A 52 1.79 -14.34 -26.19
N TYR A 53 2.76 -14.07 -27.09
CA TYR A 53 2.67 -12.99 -28.07
C TYR A 53 1.48 -13.19 -29.01
N ASP A 54 1.31 -14.40 -29.55
CA ASP A 54 0.20 -14.73 -30.45
C ASP A 54 -1.14 -14.70 -29.73
N PHE A 55 -1.18 -15.15 -28.48
CA PHE A 55 -2.35 -15.05 -27.62
C PHE A 55 -2.77 -13.59 -27.44
N ILE A 56 -1.86 -12.69 -27.03
CA ILE A 56 -2.14 -11.25 -26.90
C ILE A 56 -2.56 -10.67 -28.26
N GLY A 57 -1.82 -11.01 -29.32
CA GLY A 57 -2.07 -10.53 -30.68
C GLY A 57 -2.11 -9.00 -30.74
N ASN A 58 -3.15 -8.45 -31.37
CA ASN A 58 -3.33 -7.00 -31.50
C ASN A 58 -4.20 -6.35 -30.41
N ALA A 59 -4.46 -7.06 -29.31
CA ALA A 59 -5.32 -6.55 -28.25
C ALA A 59 -4.75 -5.30 -27.56
N ASP A 60 -5.65 -4.44 -27.10
CA ASP A 60 -5.35 -3.45 -26.06
C ASP A 60 -5.11 -4.18 -24.73
N LEU A 61 -4.32 -3.58 -23.83
CA LEU A 61 -3.98 -4.19 -22.55
C LEU A 61 -4.67 -3.47 -21.40
N ALA A 62 -5.21 -4.25 -20.46
CA ALA A 62 -5.80 -3.73 -19.24
C ALA A 62 -5.31 -4.53 -18.03
N GLY A 63 -5.09 -3.84 -16.91
CA GLY A 63 -4.69 -4.47 -15.65
C GLY A 63 -4.71 -3.49 -14.48
N TYR A 64 -4.40 -3.97 -13.28
CA TYR A 64 -4.38 -3.16 -12.07
C TYR A 64 -2.93 -2.80 -11.72
N ASN A 65 -2.56 -1.51 -11.78
CA ASN A 65 -1.16 -1.04 -11.69
C ASN A 65 -0.25 -1.58 -12.82
N SER A 66 -0.84 -2.05 -13.92
CA SER A 66 -0.14 -2.75 -14.99
C SER A 66 0.79 -1.86 -15.81
N ASN A 67 0.45 -0.59 -15.98
CA ASN A 67 1.27 0.34 -16.77
C ASN A 67 2.63 0.62 -16.09
N ARG A 68 2.73 0.43 -14.77
CA ARG A 68 3.96 0.64 -14.01
C ARG A 68 4.76 -0.63 -13.78
N TYR A 69 4.15 -1.81 -13.95
CA TYR A 69 4.77 -3.08 -13.60
C TYR A 69 4.64 -4.12 -14.72
N ASP A 70 3.44 -4.67 -14.92
CA ASP A 70 3.22 -5.82 -15.82
C ASP A 70 3.59 -5.53 -17.27
N VAL A 71 3.23 -4.35 -17.80
CA VAL A 71 3.53 -3.99 -19.19
C VAL A 71 5.05 -3.81 -19.42
N PRO A 72 5.77 -3.02 -18.60
CA PRO A 72 7.24 -2.99 -18.67
C PRO A 72 7.89 -4.38 -18.53
N LEU A 73 7.42 -5.20 -17.60
CA LEU A 73 7.94 -6.56 -17.40
C LEU A 73 7.76 -7.41 -18.67
N LEU A 74 6.57 -7.41 -19.27
CA LEU A 74 6.32 -8.14 -20.51
C LEU A 74 7.18 -7.64 -21.66
N MET A 75 7.37 -6.32 -21.79
CA MET A 75 8.24 -5.74 -22.83
C MET A 75 9.68 -6.24 -22.69
N GLU A 76 10.24 -6.22 -21.48
CA GLU A 76 11.61 -6.69 -21.20
C GLU A 76 11.75 -8.20 -21.46
N GLU A 77 10.77 -9.01 -21.06
CA GLU A 77 10.80 -10.46 -21.29
C GLU A 77 10.65 -10.83 -22.78
N PHE A 78 9.81 -10.09 -23.53
CA PHE A 78 9.73 -10.24 -24.98
C PHE A 78 11.01 -9.81 -25.68
N ASP A 79 11.63 -8.70 -25.27
CA ASP A 79 12.92 -8.25 -25.81
C ASP A 79 14.02 -9.30 -25.58
N ARG A 80 14.12 -9.86 -24.37
CA ARG A 80 15.02 -10.98 -24.05
C ARG A 80 14.79 -12.22 -24.92
N ALA A 81 13.54 -12.47 -25.33
CA ALA A 81 13.17 -13.55 -26.23
C ALA A 81 13.36 -13.20 -27.73
N GLY A 82 13.80 -11.98 -28.05
CA GLY A 82 13.99 -11.50 -29.43
C GLY A 82 12.67 -11.18 -30.15
N ILE A 83 11.61 -10.85 -29.41
CA ILE A 83 10.30 -10.50 -29.94
C ILE A 83 10.03 -9.01 -29.65
N GLU A 84 9.85 -8.21 -30.69
CA GLU A 84 9.47 -6.80 -30.52
C GLU A 84 7.99 -6.70 -30.11
N PHE A 85 7.73 -6.21 -28.90
CA PHE A 85 6.39 -5.96 -28.39
C PHE A 85 6.03 -4.47 -28.47
N ASP A 86 5.57 -4.03 -29.64
CA ASP A 86 5.23 -2.62 -29.91
C ASP A 86 3.96 -2.19 -29.16
N ILE A 87 4.14 -1.46 -28.06
CA ILE A 87 3.05 -0.88 -27.27
C ILE A 87 2.47 0.40 -27.89
N SER A 88 3.14 1.04 -28.85
CA SER A 88 2.68 2.31 -29.45
C SER A 88 1.35 2.16 -30.21
N ARG A 89 1.03 0.93 -30.61
CA ARG A 89 -0.21 0.56 -31.31
C ARG A 89 -1.29 0.03 -30.37
N ARG A 90 -1.06 0.07 -29.07
CA ARG A 90 -1.97 -0.48 -28.05
C ARG A 90 -2.42 0.61 -27.10
N ARG A 91 -3.69 0.55 -26.71
CA ARG A 91 -4.20 1.32 -25.57
C ARG A 91 -3.87 0.54 -24.31
N LEU A 92 -3.39 1.27 -23.30
CA LEU A 92 -3.08 0.71 -21.98
C LEU A 92 -4.06 1.28 -20.96
N ILE A 93 -4.86 0.41 -20.34
CA ILE A 93 -5.88 0.75 -19.36
C ILE A 93 -5.42 0.29 -17.98
N ASP A 94 -5.09 1.24 -17.11
CA ASP A 94 -4.72 0.96 -15.73
C ASP A 94 -5.92 1.19 -14.79
N VAL A 95 -6.48 0.09 -14.29
CA VAL A 95 -7.65 0.06 -13.43
C VAL A 95 -7.38 0.73 -12.07
N GLN A 96 -6.15 0.66 -11.54
CA GLN A 96 -5.80 1.34 -10.29
C GLN A 96 -5.92 2.85 -10.46
N ARG A 97 -5.49 3.39 -11.61
CA ARG A 97 -5.58 4.82 -11.90
C ARG A 97 -7.02 5.30 -12.03
N ILE A 98 -7.92 4.45 -12.53
CA ILE A 98 -9.35 4.75 -12.55
C ILE A 98 -9.85 4.86 -11.12
N PHE A 99 -9.59 3.85 -10.28
CA PHE A 99 -10.01 3.85 -8.88
C PHE A 99 -9.54 5.09 -8.11
N TYR A 100 -8.25 5.43 -8.15
CA TYR A 100 -7.72 6.61 -7.42
C TYR A 100 -8.26 7.95 -7.92
N LYS A 101 -8.67 8.04 -9.18
CA LYS A 101 -9.27 9.26 -9.72
C LYS A 101 -10.75 9.38 -9.37
N MET A 102 -11.47 8.26 -9.36
CA MET A 102 -12.90 8.22 -9.08
C MET A 102 -13.20 8.25 -7.57
N GLU A 103 -12.29 7.72 -6.75
CA GLU A 103 -12.40 7.68 -5.29
C GLU A 103 -11.29 8.53 -4.60
N PRO A 104 -11.28 9.86 -4.81
CA PRO A 104 -10.25 10.72 -4.27
C PRO A 104 -10.37 10.87 -2.74
N ARG A 105 -9.26 10.64 -2.03
CA ARG A 105 -9.17 10.81 -0.56
C ARG A 105 -8.88 12.27 -0.18
N THR A 106 -9.85 13.15 -0.40
CA THR A 106 -9.74 14.59 -0.11
C THR A 106 -10.89 15.07 0.78
N LEU A 107 -10.70 16.16 1.52
CA LEU A 107 -11.76 16.74 2.35
C LEU A 107 -13.01 17.10 1.53
N LYS A 108 -12.83 17.67 0.33
CA LYS A 108 -13.94 17.98 -0.60
C LYS A 108 -14.74 16.72 -0.96
N ALA A 109 -14.05 15.64 -1.31
CA ALA A 109 -14.70 14.39 -1.67
C ALA A 109 -15.42 13.75 -0.47
N ALA A 110 -14.80 13.80 0.71
CA ALA A 110 -15.43 13.34 1.94
C ALA A 110 -16.69 14.15 2.27
N LEU A 111 -16.63 15.48 2.19
CA LEU A 111 -17.78 16.35 2.43
C LEU A 111 -18.93 16.04 1.45
N LYS A 112 -18.61 15.83 0.17
CA LYS A 112 -19.62 15.44 -0.82
C LYS A 112 -20.21 14.05 -0.51
N PHE A 113 -19.38 13.09 -0.13
CA PHE A 113 -19.81 11.71 0.13
C PHE A 113 -20.66 11.57 1.40
N TYR A 114 -20.25 12.19 2.51
CA TYR A 114 -20.93 12.06 3.80
C TYR A 114 -22.06 13.07 3.99
N CYS A 115 -22.03 14.22 3.30
CA CYS A 115 -22.94 15.34 3.57
C CYS A 115 -23.68 15.88 2.33
N ASP A 116 -23.39 15.36 1.12
CA ASP A 116 -23.90 15.86 -0.17
C ASP A 116 -23.63 17.35 -0.45
N LYS A 117 -22.60 17.93 0.20
CA LYS A 117 -22.21 19.35 0.06
C LYS A 117 -20.95 19.53 -0.79
N ASP A 118 -20.84 20.67 -1.44
CA ASP A 118 -19.62 21.12 -2.10
C ASP A 118 -18.77 21.99 -1.16
N LEU A 119 -17.45 21.80 -1.20
CA LEU A 119 -16.51 22.65 -0.47
C LEU A 119 -16.19 23.90 -1.30
N GLU A 120 -16.83 25.02 -0.96
CA GLU A 120 -16.52 26.35 -1.48
C GLU A 120 -15.39 27.00 -0.67
N ASN A 121 -14.50 27.74 -1.34
CA ASN A 121 -13.33 28.37 -0.70
C ASN A 121 -12.43 27.38 0.08
N ALA A 122 -12.23 26.16 -0.46
CA ALA A 122 -11.14 25.29 -0.02
C ALA A 122 -9.86 26.16 0.05
N HIS A 123 -9.14 26.14 1.18
CA HIS A 123 -8.04 27.05 1.58
C HIS A 123 -8.39 28.17 2.59
N ASP A 124 -9.66 28.47 2.85
CA ASP A 124 -10.03 29.22 4.05
C ASP A 124 -10.04 28.27 5.26
N ALA A 125 -9.19 28.55 6.26
CA ALA A 125 -9.00 27.66 7.40
C ALA A 125 -10.32 27.42 8.17
N LEU A 126 -11.22 28.40 8.22
CA LEU A 126 -12.50 28.25 8.91
C LEU A 126 -13.50 27.42 8.08
N ALA A 127 -13.52 27.60 6.76
CA ALA A 127 -14.30 26.75 5.85
C ALA A 127 -13.86 25.27 5.96
N ASP A 128 -12.55 25.00 5.97
CA ASP A 128 -12.01 23.65 6.13
C ASP A 128 -12.35 23.03 7.49
N VAL A 129 -12.30 23.81 8.58
CA VAL A 129 -12.72 23.34 9.93
C VAL A 129 -14.21 22.99 9.94
N ARG A 130 -15.08 23.83 9.38
CA ARG A 130 -16.52 23.56 9.31
C ARG A 130 -16.82 22.31 8.48
N ALA A 131 -16.17 22.16 7.33
CA ALA A 131 -16.30 20.98 6.49
C ALA A 131 -15.81 19.71 7.22
N THR A 132 -14.74 19.82 8.01
CA THR A 132 -14.23 18.70 8.82
C THR A 132 -15.25 18.26 9.87
N ILE A 133 -15.89 19.21 10.56
CA ILE A 133 -16.95 18.92 11.53
C ILE A 133 -18.13 18.22 10.85
N ASP A 134 -18.59 18.75 9.71
CA ASP A 134 -19.69 18.16 8.93
C ASP A 134 -19.36 16.72 8.52
N VAL A 135 -18.15 16.48 8.01
CA VAL A 135 -17.67 15.14 7.63
C VAL A 135 -17.67 14.20 8.83
N PHE A 136 -17.15 14.65 9.98
CA PHE A 136 -17.10 13.82 11.18
C PHE A 136 -18.49 13.41 11.65
N LEU A 137 -19.45 14.35 11.67
CA LEU A 137 -20.85 14.04 12.02
C LEU A 137 -21.50 13.11 10.98
N GLY A 138 -21.22 13.32 9.70
CA GLY A 138 -21.69 12.45 8.63
C GLY A 138 -21.10 11.03 8.71
N GLN A 139 -19.85 10.88 9.15
CA GLN A 139 -19.24 9.56 9.40
C GLN A 139 -19.94 8.81 10.53
N LEU A 140 -20.23 9.47 11.65
CA LEU A 140 -20.97 8.87 12.77
C LEU A 140 -22.34 8.34 12.32
N GLN A 141 -23.05 9.10 11.47
CA GLN A 141 -24.34 8.67 10.95
C GLN A 141 -24.22 7.56 9.90
N ARG A 142 -23.29 7.69 8.95
CA ARG A 142 -23.11 6.73 7.83
C ARG A 142 -22.72 5.34 8.33
N TYR A 143 -21.94 5.27 9.40
CA TYR A 143 -21.36 4.05 9.95
C TYR A 143 -22.02 3.56 11.24
N GLU A 144 -23.18 4.13 11.60
CA GLU A 144 -23.95 3.65 12.74
C GLU A 144 -24.29 2.15 12.59
N GLY A 145 -23.84 1.33 13.54
CA GLY A 145 -24.07 -0.13 13.52
C GLY A 145 -23.30 -0.89 12.43
N VAL A 146 -22.32 -0.28 11.77
CA VAL A 146 -21.51 -0.92 10.72
C VAL A 146 -20.23 -1.49 11.31
N ASP A 147 -20.07 -2.80 11.24
CA ASP A 147 -18.84 -3.49 11.65
C ASP A 147 -17.69 -3.20 10.69
N PHE A 148 -16.46 -3.20 11.23
CA PHE A 148 -15.22 -3.06 10.47
C PHE A 148 -14.49 -4.39 10.44
N GLU A 149 -14.15 -4.87 9.25
CA GLU A 149 -13.25 -6.01 9.04
C GLU A 149 -11.87 -5.47 8.66
N ASP A 150 -10.84 -5.83 9.42
CA ASP A 150 -9.46 -5.45 9.10
C ASP A 150 -8.86 -6.32 7.98
N GLY A 151 -7.62 -6.01 7.58
CA GLY A 151 -6.94 -6.73 6.49
C GLY A 151 -6.63 -8.20 6.80
N ASP A 152 -6.72 -8.61 8.08
CA ASP A 152 -6.47 -9.98 8.54
C ASP A 152 -7.79 -10.75 8.79
N GLY A 153 -8.94 -10.13 8.50
CA GLY A 153 -10.27 -10.72 8.66
C GLY A 153 -10.84 -10.60 10.09
N ASN A 154 -10.24 -9.81 10.97
CA ASN A 154 -10.80 -9.58 12.31
C ASN A 154 -11.95 -8.59 12.24
N ILE A 155 -13.04 -8.90 12.94
CA ILE A 155 -14.23 -8.03 12.99
C ILE A 155 -14.21 -7.20 14.27
N ILE A 156 -14.21 -5.88 14.12
CA ILE A 156 -14.45 -4.91 15.19
C ILE A 156 -15.90 -4.45 15.07
N PRO A 157 -16.77 -4.77 16.04
CA PRO A 157 -18.18 -4.45 15.94
C PRO A 157 -18.42 -2.94 16.13
N ALA A 158 -19.14 -2.34 15.18
CA ALA A 158 -19.53 -0.93 15.16
C ALA A 158 -18.50 0.04 15.80
N PRO A 159 -17.28 0.20 15.26
CA PRO A 159 -16.22 0.98 15.92
C PRO A 159 -16.41 2.50 15.84
N ILE A 160 -17.29 2.98 14.95
CA ILE A 160 -17.56 4.39 14.75
C ILE A 160 -18.80 4.77 15.57
N GLN A 161 -18.60 5.07 16.85
CA GLN A 161 -19.65 5.50 17.79
C GLN A 161 -19.33 6.88 18.37
N PRO A 162 -20.31 7.60 18.95
CA PRO A 162 -20.06 8.85 19.67
C PRO A 162 -19.37 8.61 21.05
N ASP A 163 -18.33 7.78 21.07
CA ASP A 163 -17.43 7.54 22.21
C ASP A 163 -16.01 8.00 21.85
N ILE A 164 -15.53 9.03 22.55
CA ILE A 164 -14.25 9.65 22.25
C ILE A 164 -13.08 8.69 22.44
N LYS A 165 -13.14 7.80 23.44
CA LYS A 165 -12.06 6.86 23.70
C LYS A 165 -12.00 5.80 22.59
N GLN A 166 -13.15 5.24 22.21
CA GLN A 166 -13.22 4.26 21.14
C GLN A 166 -12.76 4.83 19.80
N LEU A 167 -13.22 6.04 19.43
CA LEU A 167 -12.77 6.71 18.21
C LEU A 167 -11.27 7.03 18.24
N HIS A 168 -10.74 7.43 19.40
CA HIS A 168 -9.31 7.65 19.58
C HIS A 168 -8.53 6.34 19.35
N ASP A 169 -8.92 5.27 20.03
CA ASP A 169 -8.26 3.96 19.92
C ASP A 169 -8.36 3.41 18.48
N PHE A 170 -9.48 3.61 17.78
CA PHE A 170 -9.68 3.15 16.41
C PHE A 170 -8.86 3.94 15.38
N THR A 171 -8.66 5.24 15.59
CA THR A 171 -7.94 6.12 14.65
C THR A 171 -6.43 6.16 14.87
N ASN A 172 -5.93 5.56 15.96
CA ASN A 172 -4.51 5.55 16.29
C ASN A 172 -3.95 4.13 16.22
N ASP A 173 -2.84 3.99 15.51
CA ASP A 173 -2.08 2.75 15.56
C ASP A 173 -1.23 2.73 16.84
N LEU A 174 -1.75 2.06 17.87
CA LEU A 174 -1.10 1.92 19.19
C LEU A 174 0.29 1.25 19.11
N ARG A 175 0.69 0.71 17.95
CA ARG A 175 2.03 0.17 17.73
C ARG A 175 3.09 1.27 17.68
N PHE A 176 2.75 2.51 17.32
CA PHE A 176 3.74 3.59 17.24
C PHE A 176 3.78 4.43 18.52
N ALA A 177 5.00 4.70 19.00
CA ALA A 177 5.22 5.53 20.18
C ALA A 177 5.25 7.03 19.85
N ASP A 178 5.36 7.40 18.56
CA ASP A 178 5.35 8.79 18.11
C ASP A 178 4.59 9.00 16.79
N ALA A 179 4.11 10.22 16.58
CA ALA A 179 3.31 10.61 15.41
C ALA A 179 4.09 10.57 14.08
N THR A 180 5.43 10.62 14.12
CA THR A 180 6.29 10.53 12.93
C THR A 180 6.76 9.11 12.63
N GLN A 181 6.22 8.12 13.36
CA GLN A 181 6.46 6.68 13.20
C GLN A 181 7.95 6.30 13.19
N LYS A 182 8.76 7.01 13.97
CA LYS A 182 10.19 6.73 14.12
C LYS A 182 10.46 5.73 15.24
N LEU A 183 9.55 5.61 16.19
CA LEU A 183 9.59 4.76 17.35
C LEU A 183 8.31 3.92 17.38
N ARG A 184 8.43 2.64 17.72
CA ARG A 184 7.30 1.72 17.84
C ARG A 184 7.49 0.79 19.03
N TYR A 185 6.41 0.19 19.52
CA TYR A 185 6.46 -0.89 20.49
C TYR A 185 6.75 -2.21 19.75
N ASP A 186 7.65 -3.02 20.30
CA ASP A 186 7.79 -4.42 19.90
C ASP A 186 6.78 -5.32 20.62
N LEU A 187 6.88 -6.64 20.41
CA LEU A 187 5.95 -7.62 20.98
C LEU A 187 6.00 -7.68 22.51
N ASP A 188 7.13 -7.30 23.10
CA ASP A 188 7.34 -7.27 24.55
C ASP A 188 6.93 -5.91 25.15
N GLY A 189 6.47 -4.97 24.31
CA GLY A 189 6.11 -3.61 24.71
C GLY A 189 7.32 -2.69 24.93
N GLU A 190 8.53 -3.07 24.50
CA GLU A 190 9.68 -2.17 24.50
C GLU A 190 9.61 -1.19 23.32
N ILE A 191 10.03 0.06 23.54
CA ILE A 191 10.16 1.03 22.45
C ILE A 191 11.42 0.72 21.64
N VAL A 192 11.22 0.40 20.37
CA VAL A 192 12.27 0.11 19.37
C VAL A 192 12.30 1.17 18.27
N PHE A 193 13.45 1.33 17.63
CA PHE A 193 13.56 2.18 16.45
C PHE A 193 12.82 1.58 15.26
N ASN A 194 12.16 2.43 14.48
CA ASN A 194 11.51 2.07 13.21
C ASN A 194 12.23 2.68 11.99
N PHE A 195 13.51 3.04 12.14
CA PHE A 195 14.33 3.67 11.09
C PHE A 195 15.83 3.49 11.34
N GLY A 196 16.62 3.79 10.30
CA GLY A 196 18.07 3.90 10.38
C GLY A 196 18.79 2.57 10.64
N LYS A 197 20.10 2.64 10.93
CA LYS A 197 20.95 1.46 11.14
C LYS A 197 20.55 0.57 12.33
N TYR A 198 19.74 1.11 13.25
CA TYR A 198 19.27 0.41 14.45
C TYR A 198 17.79 0.01 14.37
N ASN A 199 17.21 -0.03 13.16
CA ASN A 199 15.81 -0.43 12.98
C ASN A 199 15.52 -1.79 13.65
N GLY A 200 14.42 -1.86 14.40
CA GLY A 200 13.99 -3.00 15.20
C GLY A 200 14.71 -3.18 16.54
N GLN A 201 15.71 -2.36 16.86
CA GLN A 201 16.44 -2.47 18.12
C GLN A 201 15.90 -1.54 19.20
N SER A 202 15.98 -1.99 20.46
CA SER A 202 15.55 -1.25 21.66
C SER A 202 16.23 0.11 21.76
N VAL A 203 15.42 1.17 21.81
CA VAL A 203 15.88 2.55 21.87
C VAL A 203 16.70 2.75 23.14
N ALA A 204 16.19 2.28 24.28
CA ALA A 204 16.84 2.43 25.58
C ALA A 204 18.20 1.73 25.65
N LYS A 205 18.38 0.59 24.96
CA LYS A 205 19.66 -0.13 24.91
C LYS A 205 20.66 0.61 24.01
N VAL A 206 20.24 0.99 22.81
CA VAL A 206 21.09 1.63 21.79
C VAL A 206 21.58 3.00 22.25
N ILE A 207 20.73 3.87 22.83
CA ILE A 207 21.15 5.23 23.22
C ILE A 207 22.16 5.25 24.37
N ARG A 208 22.16 4.22 25.22
CA ARG A 208 23.15 4.04 26.29
C ARG A 208 24.50 3.55 25.76
N GLN A 209 24.47 2.72 24.71
CA GLN A 209 25.67 2.16 24.08
C GLN A 209 26.31 3.14 23.08
N ASP A 210 25.52 3.72 22.17
CA ASP A 210 25.95 4.69 21.16
C ASP A 210 25.45 6.10 21.53
N LYS A 211 26.19 6.75 22.43
CA LYS A 211 25.89 8.14 22.86
C LYS A 211 25.96 9.14 21.71
N GLN A 212 26.75 8.85 20.67
CA GLN A 212 26.82 9.71 19.49
C GLN A 212 25.49 9.68 18.72
N TYR A 213 24.88 8.50 18.59
CA TYR A 213 23.57 8.34 17.99
C TYR A 213 22.47 9.06 18.79
N TYR A 214 22.50 8.96 20.13
CA TYR A 214 21.61 9.73 21.00
C TYR A 214 21.70 11.24 20.74
N HIS A 215 22.92 11.81 20.77
CA HIS A 215 23.11 13.23 20.52
C HIS A 215 22.73 13.63 19.09
N TRP A 216 22.98 12.76 18.11
CA TRP A 216 22.56 12.99 16.73
C TRP A 216 21.03 13.11 16.62
N ILE A 217 20.26 12.24 17.27
CA ILE A 217 18.77 12.34 17.29
C ILE A 217 18.32 13.69 17.88
N LEU A 218 18.93 14.11 18.99
CA LEU A 218 18.51 15.35 19.65
C LEU A 218 18.83 16.61 18.83
N ASN A 219 19.91 16.58 18.04
CA ASN A 219 20.38 17.74 17.27
C ASN A 219 19.86 17.78 15.83
N LYS A 220 19.38 16.67 15.27
CA LYS A 220 18.80 16.61 13.93
C LYS A 220 17.30 16.93 13.92
N GLU A 221 16.73 17.00 12.73
CA GLU A 221 15.32 17.27 12.47
C GLU A 221 14.44 16.05 12.79
N PHE A 222 14.33 15.75 14.07
CA PHE A 222 13.31 14.85 14.61
C PHE A 222 12.21 15.66 15.29
N SER A 223 11.00 15.09 15.33
CA SER A 223 9.87 15.70 16.05
C SER A 223 10.21 15.89 17.53
N SER A 224 9.59 16.90 18.14
CA SER A 224 9.73 17.16 19.58
C SER A 224 9.34 15.94 20.42
N GLN A 225 8.31 15.19 19.99
CA GLN A 225 7.85 13.97 20.62
C GLN A 225 8.93 12.88 20.63
N VAL A 226 9.57 12.58 19.49
CA VAL A 226 10.68 11.62 19.41
C VAL A 226 11.81 12.02 20.35
N LYS A 227 12.19 13.31 20.36
CA LYS A 227 13.25 13.81 21.25
C LYS A 227 12.88 13.71 22.72
N GLN A 228 11.61 13.94 23.09
CA GLN A 228 11.13 13.80 24.45
C GLN A 228 11.17 12.34 24.92
N ILE A 229 10.67 11.41 24.11
CA ILE A 229 10.69 9.96 24.41
C ILE A 229 12.13 9.47 24.60
N VAL A 230 13.01 9.79 23.66
CA VAL A 230 14.43 9.39 23.71
C VAL A 230 15.14 9.98 24.93
N ARG A 231 14.81 11.22 25.33
CA ARG A 231 15.35 11.80 26.58
C ARG A 231 14.84 11.08 27.82
N GLY A 232 13.55 10.76 27.87
CA GLY A 232 12.94 10.04 28.99
C GLY A 232 13.60 8.67 29.21
N LEU A 233 13.77 7.89 28.14
CA LEU A 233 14.40 6.57 28.19
C LEU A 233 15.89 6.58 28.59
N MET A 234 16.55 7.72 28.52
CA MET A 234 17.94 7.88 28.96
C MET A 234 18.04 8.16 30.47
N GLN A 235 16.95 8.63 31.09
CA GLN A 235 16.87 8.98 32.52
C GLN A 235 16.40 7.81 33.39
N GLU A 236 15.75 6.82 32.78
CA GLU A 236 15.44 5.50 33.36
C GLU A 236 16.67 4.58 33.37
#